data_AF-A0A554WYJ2-F1
#
_entry.id   AF-A0A554WYJ2-F1
#
_cell.length_a   1.000
_cell.length_b   1.000
_cell.length_c   1.000
_cell.angle_alpha   90.00
_cell.angle_beta   90.00
_cell.angle_gamma   90.00
#
_symmetry.space_group_name_H-M   'P 1'
#
loop_
_entity.id
_entity.type
_entity.pdbx_description
1 polymer ?
#
loop_
_entity_poly.entity_id
_entity_poly.type
_entity_poly.pdbx_seq_one_letter_code
_entity_poly.pdbx_strand_id
1 'polypeptide(L)'
;MSAPRLPTGSTPHHQPCPGARTGFVFICPGRFEAQRGYPCAAGTGANLARALIELHRRDPLRFPSPQRADYVITNAWPQVEYPALTGRSVPTVAEVLQPDNLQRLAAELAGLRWVVACGTQAHEALRALRQRSGWAAALACVRHLSQRAVNGIRGADDTAGRIALWCTDVLEQFCAQDENGRENVA
;
A
#
# COMPACT_ATOMS: atom_id res chain seq x y z
N MET A 1 -17.52 2.72 -16.30
CA MET A 1 -16.72 1.76 -15.50
C MET A 1 -17.59 1.32 -14.34
N SER A 2 -17.87 0.02 -14.21
CA SER A 2 -18.62 -0.51 -13.07
C SER A 2 -17.80 -0.35 -11.78
N ALA A 3 -18.47 -0.15 -10.64
CA ALA A 3 -17.81 -0.10 -9.34
C ALA A 3 -17.03 -1.41 -9.10
N PRO A 4 -15.85 -1.36 -8.47
CA PRO A 4 -15.10 -2.58 -8.15
C PRO A 4 -15.92 -3.44 -7.19
N ARG A 5 -15.84 -4.76 -7.36
CA ARG A 5 -16.39 -5.70 -6.37
C ARG A 5 -15.49 -5.62 -5.13
N LEU A 6 -16.06 -5.27 -3.98
CA LEU A 6 -15.31 -5.04 -2.74
C LEU A 6 -15.58 -6.15 -1.73
N PRO A 7 -14.57 -6.60 -0.98
CA PRO A 7 -14.75 -7.46 0.17
C PRO A 7 -15.71 -6.87 1.20
N THR A 8 -16.50 -7.73 1.84
CA THR A 8 -17.39 -7.34 2.95
C THR A 8 -16.55 -6.77 4.09
N GLY A 9 -17.02 -5.69 4.73
CA GLY A 9 -16.31 -5.01 5.81
C GLY A 9 -15.27 -3.97 5.35
N SER A 10 -15.27 -3.61 4.06
CA SER A 10 -14.48 -2.48 3.58
C SER A 10 -14.97 -1.17 4.20
N THR A 11 -14.02 -0.34 4.61
CA THR A 11 -14.19 1.03 5.12
C THR A 11 -13.37 1.99 4.24
N PRO A 12 -13.52 3.32 4.35
CA PRO A 12 -12.66 4.25 3.63
C PRO A 12 -11.17 3.99 3.82
N HIS A 13 -10.73 3.50 4.98
CA HIS A 13 -9.32 3.30 5.27
C HIS A 13 -8.82 1.87 5.04
N HIS A 14 -9.70 0.86 5.08
CA HIS A 14 -9.28 -0.55 5.10
C HIS A 14 -10.19 -1.43 4.24
N GLN A 15 -9.58 -2.31 3.46
CA GLN A 15 -10.18 -3.39 2.71
C GLN A 15 -9.58 -4.71 3.21
N PRO A 16 -10.33 -5.53 3.97
CA PRO A 16 -9.84 -6.82 4.44
C PRO A 16 -9.83 -7.85 3.31
N CYS A 17 -8.94 -8.83 3.40
CA CYS A 17 -8.94 -10.02 2.55
C CYS A 17 -8.39 -11.21 3.34
N PRO A 18 -9.25 -11.99 4.04
CA PRO A 18 -8.81 -13.15 4.79
C PRO A 18 -8.02 -14.14 3.92
N GLY A 19 -6.87 -14.60 4.42
CA GLY A 19 -5.99 -15.52 3.70
C GLY A 19 -5.06 -14.87 2.65
N ALA A 20 -5.20 -13.57 2.37
CA ALA A 20 -4.23 -12.87 1.54
C ALA A 20 -2.83 -12.91 2.20
N ARG A 21 -1.80 -13.05 1.37
CA ARG A 21 -0.40 -13.01 1.82
C ARG A 21 0.31 -11.71 1.46
N THR A 22 -0.34 -10.88 0.64
CA THR A 22 0.21 -9.62 0.15
C THR A 22 -0.76 -8.49 0.44
N GLY A 23 -0.23 -7.37 0.91
CA GLY A 23 -1.04 -6.18 1.16
C GLY A 23 -0.35 -4.88 0.80
N PHE A 24 -1.15 -3.82 0.71
CA PHE A 24 -0.71 -2.48 0.37
C PHE A 24 -1.10 -1.50 1.48
N VAL A 25 -0.15 -0.66 1.90
CA VAL A 25 -0.36 0.36 2.93
C VAL A 25 -0.18 1.74 2.31
N PHE A 26 -1.26 2.52 2.26
CA PHE A 26 -1.26 3.90 1.80
C PHE A 26 -1.23 4.88 2.98
N ILE A 27 -1.31 6.17 2.72
CA ILE A 27 -1.14 7.19 3.77
C ILE A 27 -2.42 7.35 4.60
N CYS A 28 -3.49 7.84 4.00
CA CYS A 28 -4.77 8.12 4.64
C CYS A 28 -5.90 8.15 3.59
N PRO A 29 -7.15 7.85 3.98
CA PRO A 29 -8.30 8.08 3.11
C PRO A 29 -8.50 9.57 2.84
N GLY A 30 -8.89 9.91 1.61
CA GLY A 30 -9.25 11.26 1.20
C GLY A 30 -10.74 11.42 0.92
N ARG A 31 -11.08 12.52 0.24
CA ARG A 31 -12.47 12.85 -0.14
C ARG A 31 -13.16 11.70 -0.89
N PHE A 32 -12.48 11.08 -1.84
CA PHE A 32 -13.11 10.04 -2.67
C PHE A 32 -13.32 8.74 -1.90
N GLU A 33 -12.40 8.38 -1.02
CA GLU A 33 -12.52 7.21 -0.14
C GLU A 33 -13.70 7.39 0.81
N ALA A 34 -13.85 8.58 1.39
CA ALA A 34 -14.99 8.91 2.25
C ALA A 34 -16.34 8.81 1.52
N GLN A 35 -16.41 9.28 0.28
CA GLN A 35 -17.62 9.24 -0.53
C GLN A 35 -17.97 7.82 -1.03
N ARG A 36 -16.96 6.98 -1.26
CA ARG A 36 -17.15 5.67 -1.89
C ARG A 36 -17.08 4.49 -0.92
N GLY A 37 -16.59 4.70 0.31
CA GLY A 37 -16.57 3.69 1.37
C GLY A 37 -15.44 2.66 1.26
N TYR A 38 -14.36 2.93 0.52
CA TYR A 38 -13.24 1.99 0.35
C TYR A 38 -11.90 2.71 0.10
N PRO A 39 -10.74 2.09 0.41
CA PRO A 39 -9.44 2.75 0.28
C PRO A 39 -8.97 2.85 -1.17
N CYS A 40 -8.11 3.84 -1.45
CA CYS A 40 -7.60 4.11 -2.79
C CYS A 40 -8.73 4.26 -3.80
N ALA A 41 -9.63 5.19 -3.54
CA ALA A 41 -10.68 5.56 -4.45
C ALA A 41 -10.13 6.45 -5.59
N ALA A 42 -10.84 6.49 -6.71
CA ALA A 42 -10.51 7.33 -7.86
C ALA A 42 -9.10 7.09 -8.44
N GLY A 43 -8.30 8.14 -8.63
CA GLY A 43 -7.05 8.10 -9.39
C GLY A 43 -5.99 7.16 -8.81
N THR A 44 -5.81 7.16 -7.48
CA THR A 44 -4.90 6.23 -6.80
C THR A 44 -5.33 4.78 -7.05
N GLY A 45 -6.63 4.50 -6.96
CA GLY A 45 -7.18 3.17 -7.24
C GLY A 45 -6.98 2.72 -8.69
N ALA A 46 -7.13 3.64 -9.65
CA ALA A 46 -6.88 3.35 -11.06
C ALA A 46 -5.42 3.02 -11.33
N ASN A 47 -4.48 3.70 -10.67
CA ASN A 47 -3.05 3.40 -10.77
C ASN A 47 -2.70 2.09 -10.07
N LEU A 48 -3.29 1.80 -8.91
CA LEU A 48 -3.13 0.50 -8.26
C LEU A 48 -3.62 -0.64 -9.16
N ALA A 49 -4.77 -0.49 -9.84
CA ALA A 49 -5.27 -1.52 -10.76
C ALA A 49 -4.27 -1.80 -11.91
N ARG A 50 -3.65 -0.76 -12.47
CA ARG A 50 -2.61 -0.92 -13.50
C ARG A 50 -1.36 -1.59 -12.95
N ALA A 51 -0.93 -1.19 -11.75
CA ALA A 51 0.22 -1.78 -11.08
C ALA A 51 -0.02 -3.27 -10.77
N LEU A 52 -1.21 -3.64 -10.31
CA LEU A 52 -1.55 -5.04 -10.01
C LEU A 52 -1.51 -5.94 -11.25
N ILE A 53 -1.94 -5.45 -12.42
CA ILE A 53 -1.81 -6.19 -13.68
C ILE A 53 -0.34 -6.48 -13.97
N GLU A 54 0.53 -5.48 -13.86
CA GLU A 54 1.94 -5.61 -14.18
C GLU A 54 2.72 -6.43 -13.14
N LEU A 55 2.44 -6.23 -11.84
CA LEU A 55 3.01 -7.01 -10.75
C LEU A 55 2.62 -8.48 -10.85
N HIS A 56 1.33 -8.78 -11.09
CA HIS A 56 0.86 -10.15 -11.28
C HIS A 56 1.53 -10.83 -12.47
N ARG A 57 1.65 -10.12 -13.59
CA ARG A 57 2.31 -10.62 -14.80
C ARG A 57 3.78 -10.98 -14.55
N ARG A 58 4.48 -10.20 -13.72
CA ARG A 58 5.93 -10.34 -13.47
C ARG A 58 6.27 -11.27 -12.32
N ASP A 59 5.42 -11.34 -11.30
CA ASP A 59 5.63 -12.13 -10.10
C ASP A 59 4.30 -12.64 -9.52
N PRO A 60 3.70 -13.67 -10.16
CA PRO A 60 2.43 -14.23 -9.70
C PRO A 60 2.55 -14.95 -8.35
N LEU A 61 3.76 -15.25 -7.86
CA LEU A 61 3.95 -15.85 -6.55
C LEU A 61 3.62 -14.85 -5.43
N ARG A 62 4.15 -13.62 -5.54
CA ARG A 62 3.88 -12.55 -4.55
C ARG A 62 2.61 -11.79 -4.87
N PHE A 63 2.21 -11.73 -6.14
CA PHE A 63 1.01 -11.02 -6.60
C PHE A 63 0.09 -12.00 -7.34
N PRO A 64 -0.68 -12.84 -6.64
CA PRO A 64 -1.40 -13.96 -7.26
C PRO A 64 -2.59 -13.56 -8.13
N SER A 65 -2.99 -12.29 -8.12
CA SER A 65 -4.14 -11.80 -8.90
C SER A 65 -3.93 -10.38 -9.42
N PRO A 66 -4.48 -10.03 -10.60
CA PRO A 66 -4.52 -8.63 -11.04
C PRO A 66 -5.66 -7.84 -10.37
N GLN A 67 -6.49 -8.46 -9.54
CA GLN A 67 -7.68 -7.83 -8.94
C GLN A 67 -7.42 -7.35 -7.53
N ARG A 68 -7.77 -6.09 -7.25
CA ARG A 68 -7.57 -5.50 -5.91
C ARG A 68 -8.30 -6.23 -4.78
N ALA A 69 -9.39 -6.95 -5.08
CA ALA A 69 -10.20 -7.63 -4.06
C ALA A 69 -9.46 -8.80 -3.40
N ASP A 70 -8.38 -9.30 -4.03
CA ASP A 70 -7.58 -10.42 -3.56
C ASP A 70 -6.38 -9.98 -2.68
N TYR A 71 -6.38 -8.72 -2.24
CA TYR A 71 -5.34 -8.13 -1.42
C TYR A 71 -5.93 -7.40 -0.22
N VAL A 72 -5.15 -7.37 0.87
CA VAL A 72 -5.39 -6.40 1.95
C VAL A 72 -4.94 -5.03 1.45
N ILE A 73 -5.80 -4.02 1.58
CA ILE A 73 -5.44 -2.63 1.30
C ILE A 73 -5.81 -1.81 2.51
N THR A 74 -4.84 -1.16 3.15
CA THR A 74 -5.09 -0.30 4.30
C THR A 74 -4.36 1.03 4.19
N ASN A 75 -4.61 1.92 5.16
CA ASN A 75 -3.90 3.16 5.33
C ASN A 75 -3.15 3.19 6.67
N ALA A 76 -2.00 3.85 6.67
CA ALA A 76 -1.21 4.10 7.86
C ALA A 76 -1.98 4.96 8.88
N TRP A 77 -2.90 5.80 8.41
CA TRP A 77 -3.81 6.60 9.23
C TRP A 77 -5.28 6.31 8.86
N PRO A 78 -6.13 5.91 9.82
CA PRO A 78 -7.50 5.52 9.52
C PRO A 78 -8.45 6.70 9.23
N GLN A 79 -8.09 7.92 9.62
CA GLN A 79 -8.96 9.09 9.55
C GLN A 79 -8.89 9.75 8.17
N VAL A 80 -10.03 10.27 7.75
CA VAL A 80 -10.19 10.95 6.46
C VAL A 80 -9.53 12.32 6.51
N GLU A 81 -8.60 12.56 5.59
CA GLU A 81 -7.86 13.82 5.46
C GLU A 81 -8.04 14.41 4.05
N TYR A 82 -8.60 15.60 3.97
CA TYR A 82 -8.55 16.43 2.77
C TYR A 82 -8.75 17.91 3.13
N PRO A 83 -8.19 18.86 2.36
CA PRO A 83 -8.09 20.26 2.80
C PRO A 83 -9.41 20.91 3.21
N ALA A 84 -10.51 20.59 2.53
CA ALA A 84 -11.83 21.15 2.84
C ALA A 84 -12.45 20.60 4.15
N LEU A 85 -11.97 19.46 4.66
CA LEU A 85 -12.44 18.85 5.92
C LEU A 85 -11.51 19.16 7.09
N THR A 86 -10.19 19.02 6.89
CA THR A 86 -9.21 19.05 7.97
C THR A 86 -8.13 20.12 7.81
N GLY A 87 -8.18 20.91 6.74
CA GLY A 87 -7.13 21.90 6.43
C GLY A 87 -5.82 21.31 5.91
N ARG A 88 -5.72 19.97 5.79
CA ARG A 88 -4.52 19.27 5.34
C ARG A 88 -4.87 18.10 4.41
N SER A 89 -3.86 17.53 3.75
CA SER A 89 -4.04 16.40 2.82
C SER A 89 -3.48 15.07 3.34
N VAL A 90 -2.65 15.11 4.37
CA VAL A 90 -1.98 13.95 4.96
C VAL A 90 -1.77 14.18 6.46
N PRO A 91 -1.73 13.12 7.29
CA PRO A 91 -1.33 13.20 8.69
C PRO A 91 0.17 13.53 8.82
N THR A 92 0.54 13.95 10.03
CA THR A 92 1.93 14.06 10.46
C THR A 92 2.54 12.68 10.73
N VAL A 93 3.88 12.61 10.78
CA VAL A 93 4.58 11.38 11.18
C VAL A 93 4.25 11.01 12.63
N ALA A 94 4.15 11.98 13.54
CA ALA A 94 3.82 11.73 14.94
C ALA A 94 2.45 11.04 15.11
N GLU A 95 1.45 11.40 14.29
CA GLU A 95 0.12 10.78 14.32
C GLU A 95 0.15 9.33 13.86
N VAL A 96 0.84 9.03 12.75
CA VAL A 96 0.92 7.64 12.28
C VAL A 96 1.75 6.74 13.19
N LEU A 97 2.62 7.32 14.03
CA LEU A 97 3.43 6.60 15.01
C LEU A 97 2.74 6.42 16.38
N GLN A 98 1.51 6.91 16.55
CA GLN A 98 0.77 6.72 17.80
C GLN A 98 0.62 5.21 18.13
N PRO A 99 0.83 4.80 19.40
CA PRO A 99 0.78 3.39 19.79
C PRO A 99 -0.49 2.66 19.35
N ASP A 100 -1.66 3.24 19.59
CA ASP A 100 -2.95 2.63 19.24
C ASP A 100 -3.12 2.49 17.73
N ASN A 101 -2.63 3.46 16.96
CA ASN A 101 -2.64 3.38 15.50
C ASN A 101 -1.74 2.26 14.98
N LEU A 102 -0.54 2.11 15.56
CA LEU A 102 0.37 1.03 15.18
C LEU A 102 -0.16 -0.34 15.59
N GLN A 103 -0.85 -0.44 16.73
CA GLN A 103 -1.52 -1.68 17.14
C GLN A 103 -2.65 -2.07 16.17
N ARG A 104 -3.49 -1.11 15.77
CA ARG A 104 -4.50 -1.31 14.71
C ARG A 104 -3.85 -1.77 13.40
N LEU A 105 -2.82 -1.06 12.95
CA LEU A 105 -2.14 -1.38 11.69
C LEU A 105 -1.50 -2.77 11.74
N ALA A 106 -0.92 -3.18 12.88
CA ALA A 106 -0.39 -4.53 13.07
C ALA A 106 -1.48 -5.60 12.94
N ALA A 107 -2.67 -5.36 13.52
CA ALA A 107 -3.78 -6.29 13.42
C ALA A 107 -4.30 -6.42 11.98
N GLU A 108 -4.41 -5.32 11.24
CA GLU A 108 -4.86 -5.32 9.84
C GLU A 108 -3.85 -5.99 8.90
N LEU A 109 -2.55 -5.99 9.25
CA LEU A 109 -1.48 -6.61 8.47
C LEU A 109 -1.09 -8.02 8.97
N ALA A 110 -1.83 -8.55 9.94
CA ALA A 110 -1.55 -9.85 10.51
C ALA A 110 -1.64 -10.96 9.44
N GLY A 111 -0.65 -11.84 9.41
CA GLY A 111 -0.58 -12.96 8.45
C GLY A 111 -0.05 -12.60 7.05
N LEU A 112 0.17 -11.32 6.76
CA LEU A 112 0.81 -10.93 5.51
C LEU A 112 2.29 -11.32 5.50
N ARG A 113 2.76 -11.82 4.35
CA ARG A 113 4.17 -12.12 4.08
C ARG A 113 4.87 -11.00 3.31
N TRP A 114 4.15 -10.31 2.43
CA TRP A 114 4.69 -9.22 1.62
C TRP A 114 3.82 -7.99 1.79
N VAL A 115 4.45 -6.84 2.03
CA VAL A 115 3.75 -5.57 2.14
C VAL A 115 4.44 -4.49 1.32
N VAL A 116 3.64 -3.77 0.56
CA VAL A 116 4.07 -2.60 -0.20
C VAL A 116 3.58 -1.33 0.50
N ALA A 117 4.51 -0.50 0.94
CA ALA A 117 4.26 0.76 1.63
C ALA A 117 4.36 1.93 0.65
N CYS A 118 3.25 2.64 0.48
CA CYS A 118 3.07 3.67 -0.54
C CYS A 118 3.12 5.06 0.10
N GLY A 119 4.28 5.73 0.02
CA GLY A 119 4.48 7.10 0.52
C GLY A 119 5.04 7.19 1.94
N THR A 120 5.62 8.36 2.26
CA THR A 120 6.50 8.56 3.41
C THR A 120 5.86 8.18 4.76
N GLN A 121 4.64 8.61 5.05
CA GLN A 121 3.98 8.27 6.32
C GLN A 121 3.72 6.76 6.47
N ALA A 122 3.42 6.06 5.38
CA ALA A 122 3.30 4.60 5.41
C ALA A 122 4.65 3.92 5.65
N HIS A 123 5.73 4.48 5.10
CA HIS A 123 7.09 3.99 5.33
C HIS A 123 7.45 4.10 6.82
N GLU A 124 7.23 5.27 7.41
CA GLU A 124 7.55 5.51 8.83
C GLU A 124 6.75 4.61 9.76
N ALA A 125 5.44 4.47 9.52
CA ALA A 125 4.59 3.59 10.32
C ALA A 125 5.05 2.13 10.29
N LEU A 126 5.38 1.59 9.11
CA LEU A 126 5.80 0.19 8.99
C LEU A 126 7.23 -0.06 9.47
N ARG A 127 8.15 0.90 9.33
CA ARG A 127 9.49 0.82 9.94
C ARG A 127 9.39 0.77 11.46
N ALA A 128 8.59 1.64 12.05
CA ALA A 128 8.36 1.63 13.50
C ALA A 128 7.69 0.33 13.96
N LEU A 129 6.72 -0.18 13.20
CA LEU A 129 6.06 -1.45 13.50
C LEU A 129 7.04 -2.63 13.47
N ARG A 130 7.93 -2.68 12.46
CA ARG A 130 8.99 -3.69 12.36
C ARG A 130 9.94 -3.67 13.55
N GLN A 131 10.35 -2.49 13.99
CA GLN A 131 11.23 -2.31 15.15
C GLN A 131 10.56 -2.69 16.48
N ARG A 132 9.26 -2.40 16.64
CA ARG A 132 8.54 -2.58 17.92
C ARG A 132 7.99 -3.99 18.14
N SER A 133 7.61 -4.68 17.06
CA SER A 133 6.86 -5.94 17.15
C SER A 133 7.58 -7.14 16.53
N GLY A 134 8.75 -6.93 15.92
CA GLY A 134 9.45 -7.98 15.17
C GLY A 134 8.65 -8.46 13.94
N TRP A 135 7.73 -7.63 13.43
CA TRP A 135 6.91 -7.98 12.27
C TRP A 135 7.77 -8.41 11.08
N ALA A 136 7.58 -9.66 10.67
CA ALA A 136 8.52 -10.38 9.81
C ALA A 136 8.21 -10.27 8.31
N ALA A 137 7.15 -9.57 7.91
CA ALA A 137 6.80 -9.44 6.50
C ALA A 137 7.94 -8.75 5.73
N ALA A 138 8.19 -9.22 4.51
CA ALA A 138 9.01 -8.50 3.55
C ALA A 138 8.33 -7.17 3.21
N LEU A 139 9.10 -6.09 3.15
CA LEU A 139 8.60 -4.72 3.07
C LEU A 139 9.23 -3.99 1.89
N ALA A 140 8.43 -3.56 0.92
CA ALA A 140 8.87 -2.65 -0.13
C ALA A 140 8.35 -1.24 0.16
N CYS A 141 9.24 -0.25 0.29
CA CYS A 141 8.90 1.15 0.51
C CYS A 141 9.03 1.92 -0.80
N VAL A 142 7.89 2.30 -1.38
CA VAL A 142 7.83 2.91 -2.71
C VAL A 142 7.05 4.23 -2.70
N ARG A 143 7.13 4.98 -3.80
CA ARG A 143 6.39 6.23 -3.96
C ARG A 143 4.88 5.98 -3.91
N HIS A 144 4.13 7.00 -3.50
CA HIS A 144 2.66 6.93 -3.51
C HIS A 144 2.12 6.82 -4.95
N LEU A 145 0.96 6.19 -5.15
CA LEU A 145 0.34 6.00 -6.48
C LEU A 145 -0.67 7.09 -6.90
N SER A 146 -0.61 8.26 -6.24
CA SER A 146 -1.43 9.40 -6.67
C SER A 146 -0.94 9.91 -8.01
N GLN A 147 -1.81 10.55 -8.81
CA GLN A 147 -1.41 11.04 -10.13
C GLN A 147 -0.20 11.96 -10.08
N ARG A 148 -0.13 12.84 -9.06
CA ARG A 148 1.02 13.73 -8.84
C ARG A 148 2.31 12.95 -8.61
N ALA A 149 2.28 11.92 -7.77
CA ALA A 149 3.46 11.14 -7.44
C ALA A 149 3.92 10.26 -8.61
N VAL A 150 2.98 9.62 -9.32
CA VAL A 150 3.27 8.84 -10.54
C VAL A 150 3.89 9.73 -11.60
N ASN A 151 3.32 10.93 -11.85
CA ASN A 151 3.88 11.87 -12.84
C ASN A 151 5.28 12.38 -12.48
N GLY A 152 5.71 12.26 -11.22
CA GLY A 152 7.06 12.60 -10.78
C GLY A 152 8.10 11.51 -11.01
N ILE A 153 7.70 10.32 -11.45
CA ILE A 153 8.63 9.22 -11.78
C ILE A 153 9.33 9.56 -13.10
N ARG A 154 10.66 9.65 -13.04
CA ARG A 154 11.52 9.91 -14.20
C ARG A 154 11.87 8.59 -14.90
N GLY A 155 12.24 8.66 -16.18
CA GLY A 155 12.65 7.49 -16.97
C GLY A 155 11.54 6.89 -17.84
N ALA A 156 10.35 7.48 -17.87
CA ALA A 156 9.28 7.12 -18.79
C ALA A 156 8.38 8.33 -19.10
N ASP A 157 7.88 8.37 -20.34
CA ASP A 157 7.13 9.52 -20.89
C ASP A 157 5.62 9.43 -20.65
N ASP A 158 5.10 8.22 -20.38
CA ASP A 158 3.68 7.98 -20.16
C ASP A 158 3.38 7.36 -18.79
N THR A 159 2.10 7.25 -18.46
CA THR A 159 1.67 6.66 -17.17
C THR A 159 2.01 5.16 -17.10
N ALA A 160 1.93 4.44 -18.21
CA ALA A 160 2.17 3.00 -18.24
C ALA A 160 3.63 2.67 -17.90
N GLY A 161 4.59 3.30 -18.55
CA GLY A 161 6.02 3.15 -18.28
C GLY A 161 6.39 3.60 -16.87
N ARG A 162 5.80 4.68 -16.35
CA ARG A 162 6.02 5.12 -14.96
C ARG A 162 5.52 4.10 -13.93
N ILE A 163 4.37 3.47 -14.20
CA ILE A 163 3.86 2.37 -13.37
C ILE A 163 4.75 1.13 -13.49
N ALA A 164 5.27 0.83 -14.69
CA ALA A 164 6.21 -0.29 -14.87
C ALA A 164 7.51 -0.09 -14.08
N LEU A 165 8.07 1.13 -14.07
CA LEU A 165 9.22 1.50 -13.24
C LEU A 165 8.90 1.40 -11.74
N TRP A 166 7.72 1.85 -11.32
CA TRP A 166 7.26 1.69 -9.95
C TRP A 166 7.16 0.20 -9.55
N CYS A 167 6.68 -0.66 -10.46
CA CYS A 167 6.62 -2.11 -10.22
C CYS A 167 8.02 -2.73 -10.15
N THR A 168 8.96 -2.25 -10.97
CA THR A 168 10.37 -2.68 -10.88
C THR A 168 10.96 -2.39 -9.51
N ASP A 169 10.77 -1.18 -8.98
CA ASP A 169 11.23 -0.78 -7.64
C ASP A 169 10.65 -1.69 -6.54
N VAL A 170 9.35 -2.03 -6.61
CA VAL A 170 8.74 -3.00 -5.68
C VAL A 170 9.43 -4.36 -5.72
N LEU A 171 9.65 -4.90 -6.93
CA LEU A 171 10.18 -6.26 -7.10
C LEU A 171 11.66 -6.35 -6.73
N GLU A 172 12.46 -5.34 -7.07
CA GLU A 172 13.87 -5.27 -6.70
C GLU A 172 14.05 -5.27 -5.17
N GLN A 173 13.22 -4.50 -4.45
CA GLN A 173 13.27 -4.48 -2.98
C GLN A 173 12.91 -5.83 -2.35
N PHE A 174 11.95 -6.58 -2.91
CA PHE A 174 11.64 -7.92 -2.41
C PHE A 174 12.73 -8.94 -2.75
N CYS A 175 13.33 -8.88 -3.94
CA CYS A 175 14.44 -9.76 -4.30
C CYS A 175 15.66 -9.55 -3.39
N ALA A 176 16.06 -8.30 -3.14
CA ALA A 176 17.18 -7.99 -2.24
C ALA A 176 16.96 -8.52 -0.81
N GLN A 177 15.71 -8.56 -0.33
CA GLN A 177 15.40 -9.10 0.99
C GLN A 177 15.45 -10.63 1.04
N ASP A 178 15.04 -11.31 -0.04
CA ASP A 178 15.16 -12.77 -0.14
C ASP A 178 16.64 -13.21 -0.18
N GLU A 179 17.52 -12.43 -0.80
CA GLU A 179 18.98 -12.66 -0.84
C GLU A 179 19.61 -12.50 0.55
N ASN A 180 19.35 -11.37 1.22
CA ASN A 180 19.83 -11.13 2.59
C ASN A 180 19.31 -12.18 3.60
N GLY A 181 18.10 -12.72 3.36
CA GLY A 181 17.54 -13.79 4.19
C GLY A 181 18.26 -15.13 4.03
N ARG A 182 18.90 -15.39 2.89
CA ARG A 182 19.66 -16.61 2.62
C ARG A 182 21.09 -16.54 3.19
N GLU A 183 21.74 -15.39 3.09
CA GLU A 183 23.09 -15.19 3.61
C GLU A 183 23.17 -15.30 5.14
N ASN A 184 22.12 -14.91 5.86
CA ASN A 184 22.08 -14.99 7.33
C ASN A 184 21.78 -16.40 7.88
N VAL A 185 21.54 -17.39 7.00
CA VAL A 185 21.20 -18.77 7.37
C VAL A 185 22.31 -19.76 6.98
N ALA A 186 23.30 -19.33 6.21
CA ALA A 186 24.49 -20.09 5.82
C ALA A 186 25.64 -19.88 6.80
#